data_AF-A0A1D2M6J1-F1
#
_entry.id   AF-A0A1D2M6J1-F1
#
_cell.length_a   1.000
_cell.length_b   1.000
_cell.length_c   1.000
_cell.angle_alpha   90.00
_cell.angle_beta   90.00
_cell.angle_gamma   90.00
#
_symmetry.space_group_name_H-M   'P 1'
#
loop_
_entity.id
_entity.type
_entity.pdbx_description
1 polymer ?
#
loop_
_entity_poly.entity_id
_entity_poly.type
_entity_poly.pdbx_seq_one_letter_code
_entity_poly.pdbx_strand_id
1 'polypeptide(L)'
;MLEMDCKETKEKAIKLEMSGKGVEALLKFIYYSNVDDPMEHPRVALELMEVGNQYDILGLEKAMKDIFLGQRYDWFDIDTAVLLYNWTLKVDGNEDLKWKAIQVFKSNLGDLEGSTEFDKLMKEFPQAAKKFIALCFASYH
;
A
#
# COMPACT_ATOMS: atom_id res chain seq x y z
N MET A 1 6.65 15.65 -15.99
CA MET A 1 5.99 16.48 -14.96
C MET A 1 6.50 17.92 -14.94
N LEU A 2 7.81 18.18 -14.81
CA LEU A 2 8.36 19.55 -14.71
C LEU A 2 8.51 20.30 -16.04
N GLU A 3 8.28 19.64 -17.17
CA GLU A 3 8.46 20.22 -18.52
C GLU A 3 7.14 20.68 -19.15
N MET A 4 6.01 20.45 -18.48
CA MET A 4 4.68 20.84 -18.97
C MET A 4 4.26 22.18 -18.34
N ASP A 5 3.51 23.01 -19.07
CA ASP A 5 2.98 24.29 -18.55
C ASP A 5 1.77 24.09 -17.63
N CYS A 6 2.01 23.37 -16.52
CA CYS A 6 1.03 23.08 -15.48
C CYS A 6 1.24 24.00 -14.26
N LYS A 7 0.24 24.06 -13.38
CA LYS A 7 0.26 24.90 -12.17
C LYS A 7 1.47 24.60 -11.28
N GLU A 8 1.80 23.32 -11.15
CA GLU A 8 2.92 22.79 -10.39
C GLU A 8 4.26 23.35 -10.89
N THR A 9 4.41 23.50 -12.21
CA THR A 9 5.61 24.09 -12.83
C THR A 9 5.72 25.58 -12.53
N LYS A 10 4.59 26.31 -12.48
CA LYS A 10 4.54 27.73 -12.14
C LYS A 10 4.82 27.98 -10.66
N GLU A 11 4.30 27.12 -9.79
CA GLU A 11 4.46 27.20 -8.33
C GLU A 11 5.77 26.59 -7.83
N LYS A 12 6.46 25.80 -8.67
CA LYS A 12 7.65 25.01 -8.30
C LYS A 12 7.40 24.11 -7.09
N ALA A 13 6.17 23.64 -6.94
CA ALA A 13 5.72 22.87 -5.80
C ALA A 13 4.71 21.83 -6.26
N ILE A 14 4.75 20.66 -5.63
CA ILE A 14 3.76 19.61 -5.78
C ILE A 14 3.24 19.18 -4.42
N LYS A 15 1.93 19.03 -4.31
CA LYS A 15 1.30 18.42 -3.14
C LYS A 15 1.31 16.91 -3.33
N LEU A 16 1.92 16.20 -2.38
CA LEU A 16 1.88 14.74 -2.31
C LEU A 16 0.98 14.34 -1.14
N GLU A 17 0.05 13.42 -1.38
CA GLU A 17 -0.83 12.86 -0.34
C GLU A 17 -0.09 11.74 0.42
N MET A 18 0.98 12.12 1.13
CA MET A 18 1.80 11.20 1.92
C MET A 18 2.22 11.84 3.24
N SER A 19 2.63 11.00 4.18
CA SER A 19 3.16 11.45 5.46
C SER A 19 4.52 12.14 5.28
N GLY A 20 4.93 12.94 6.27
CA GLY A 20 6.29 13.53 6.25
C GLY A 20 7.40 12.47 6.20
N LYS A 21 7.19 11.32 6.86
CA LYS A 21 8.09 10.17 6.77
C LYS A 21 8.10 9.54 5.39
N GLY A 22 6.94 9.41 4.75
CA GLY A 22 6.83 8.92 3.38
C GLY A 22 7.58 9.80 2.38
N VAL A 23 7.48 11.13 2.52
CA VAL A 23 8.24 12.08 1.70
C VAL A 23 9.74 11.93 1.93
N GLU A 24 10.19 11.80 3.18
CA GLU A 24 11.61 11.60 3.49
C GLU A 24 12.14 10.30 2.86
N ALA A 25 11.40 9.19 3.01
CA ALA A 25 11.74 7.91 2.43
C ALA A 25 11.75 7.95 0.89
N LEU A 26 10.81 8.68 0.27
CA LEU A 26 10.76 8.87 -1.18
C LEU A 26 12.03 9.59 -1.67
N LEU A 27 12.44 10.65 -0.98
CA LEU A 27 13.67 11.36 -1.33
C LEU A 27 14.90 10.45 -1.16
N LYS A 28 14.99 9.70 -0.07
CA LYS A 28 16.08 8.72 0.14
C LYS A 28 16.13 7.68 -0.99
N PHE A 29 14.98 7.20 -1.45
CA PHE A 29 14.92 6.26 -2.58
C PHE A 29 15.37 6.92 -3.88
N ILE A 30 14.86 8.11 -4.21
CA ILE A 30 15.18 8.81 -5.47
C ILE A 30 16.68 9.12 -5.56
N TYR A 31 17.29 9.58 -4.46
CA TYR A 31 18.68 10.01 -4.48
C TYR A 31 19.69 8.88 -4.21
N TYR A 32 19.31 7.85 -3.46
CA TYR A 32 20.25 6.83 -2.98
C TYR A 32 19.79 5.39 -3.20
N SER A 33 18.60 5.18 -3.78
CA SER A 33 17.94 3.86 -3.87
C SER A 33 17.81 3.16 -2.51
N ASN A 34 17.76 3.95 -1.43
CA ASN A 34 17.65 3.43 -0.07
C ASN A 34 16.21 2.96 0.21
N VAL A 35 16.09 1.80 0.86
CA VAL A 35 14.82 1.14 1.20
C VAL A 35 14.71 0.78 2.68
N ASP A 36 15.55 1.35 3.54
CA ASP A 36 15.59 0.99 4.96
C ASP A 36 14.26 1.36 5.65
N ASP A 37 13.79 2.60 5.44
CA ASP A 37 12.51 3.07 6.00
C ASP A 37 11.31 2.18 5.59
N PRO A 38 11.08 1.87 4.29
CA PRO A 38 9.98 0.98 3.91
C PRO A 38 10.21 -0.49 4.29
N MET A 39 11.44 -0.94 4.58
CA MET A 39 11.68 -2.27 5.13
C MET A 39 11.32 -2.36 6.62
N GLU A 40 11.39 -1.26 7.35
CA GLU A 40 11.02 -1.20 8.77
C GLU A 40 9.55 -0.82 9.00
N HIS A 41 8.93 -0.12 8.05
CA HIS A 41 7.61 0.48 8.23
C HIS A 41 6.66 0.13 7.07
N PRO A 42 5.73 -0.83 7.25
CA PRO A 42 4.81 -1.28 6.20
C PRO A 42 3.96 -0.14 5.63
N ARG A 43 3.54 0.81 6.47
CA ARG A 43 2.79 1.98 6.02
C ARG A 43 3.60 2.89 5.08
N VAL A 44 4.90 3.06 5.35
CA VAL A 44 5.79 3.84 4.47
C VAL A 44 5.97 3.11 3.14
N ALA A 45 6.14 1.79 3.15
CA ALA A 45 6.21 0.99 1.93
C ALA A 45 4.95 1.16 1.06
N LEU A 46 3.77 1.21 1.68
CA LEU A 46 2.51 1.42 0.96
C LEU A 46 2.44 2.82 0.32
N GLU A 47 2.75 3.88 1.09
CA GLU A 47 2.76 5.25 0.56
C GLU A 47 3.70 5.40 -0.64
N LEU A 48 4.89 4.77 -0.56
CA LEU A 48 5.85 4.75 -1.66
C LEU A 48 5.36 3.96 -2.87
N MET A 49 4.68 2.84 -2.65
CA MET A 49 4.09 2.06 -3.74
C MET A 49 2.98 2.83 -4.46
N GLU A 50 2.10 3.49 -3.70
CA GLU A 50 1.02 4.32 -4.23
C GLU A 50 1.56 5.48 -5.07
N VAL A 51 2.57 6.20 -4.56
CA VAL A 51 3.23 7.28 -5.31
C VAL A 51 4.00 6.74 -6.52
N GLY A 52 4.65 5.58 -6.39
CA GLY A 52 5.32 4.92 -7.51
C GLY A 52 4.37 4.65 -8.67
N ASN A 53 3.19 4.12 -8.37
CA ASN A 53 2.14 3.91 -9.36
C ASN A 53 1.53 5.22 -9.86
N GLN A 54 1.26 6.20 -8.98
CA GLN A 54 0.60 7.46 -9.36
C GLN A 54 1.44 8.31 -10.32
N TYR A 55 2.76 8.30 -10.18
CA TYR A 55 3.68 9.12 -10.96
C TYR A 55 4.53 8.32 -11.94
N ASP A 56 4.16 7.06 -12.21
CA ASP A 56 4.87 6.15 -13.12
C ASP A 56 6.36 5.99 -12.80
N ILE A 57 6.71 6.01 -11.51
CA ILE A 57 8.06 5.71 -11.03
C ILE A 57 8.20 4.20 -10.90
N LEU A 58 8.24 3.51 -12.05
CA LEU A 58 8.18 2.04 -12.14
C LEU A 58 9.20 1.32 -11.24
N GLY A 59 10.41 1.89 -11.09
CA GLY A 59 11.44 1.33 -10.22
C GLY A 59 11.06 1.36 -8.74
N LEU A 60 10.38 2.42 -8.29
CA LEU A 60 9.90 2.56 -6.91
C LEU A 60 8.75 1.60 -6.65
N GLU A 61 7.75 1.59 -7.52
CA GLU A 61 6.59 0.71 -7.37
C GLU A 61 7.05 -0.76 -7.29
N LYS A 62 7.87 -1.21 -8.25
CA LYS A 62 8.40 -2.57 -8.26
C LYS A 62 9.16 -2.91 -6.98
N ALA A 63 10.04 -2.02 -6.51
CA ALA A 63 10.80 -2.25 -5.29
C ALA A 63 9.89 -2.44 -4.07
N MET A 64 8.82 -1.63 -3.95
CA MET A 64 7.87 -1.77 -2.84
C MET A 64 7.05 -3.06 -2.94
N LYS A 65 6.65 -3.47 -4.15
CA LYS A 65 6.00 -4.78 -4.36
C LYS A 65 6.89 -5.93 -3.91
N ASP A 66 8.16 -5.90 -4.31
CA ASP A 66 9.15 -6.92 -3.95
C ASP A 66 9.31 -7.00 -2.40
N ILE A 67 9.33 -5.84 -1.72
CA ILE A 67 9.33 -5.79 -0.24
C ILE A 67 8.06 -6.46 0.33
N PHE A 68 6.86 -6.05 -0.10
CA PHE A 68 5.62 -6.61 0.43
C PHE A 68 5.52 -8.14 0.25
N LEU A 69 5.95 -8.65 -0.91
CA LEU A 69 5.91 -10.08 -1.19
C LEU A 69 6.95 -10.84 -0.35
N GLY A 70 8.14 -10.26 -0.16
CA GLY A 70 9.23 -10.85 0.61
C GLY A 70 9.04 -10.84 2.13
N GLN A 71 8.26 -9.92 2.68
CA GLN A 71 8.06 -9.80 4.12
C GLN A 71 7.20 -10.92 4.72
N ARG A 72 7.44 -11.28 5.97
CA ARG A 72 6.61 -12.25 6.69
C ARG A 72 5.28 -11.62 7.13
N TYR A 73 4.29 -12.45 7.49
CA TYR A 73 2.96 -11.94 7.84
C TYR A 73 2.92 -11.11 9.13
N ASP A 74 3.84 -11.37 10.06
CA ASP A 74 3.98 -10.64 11.33
C ASP A 74 4.61 -9.25 11.18
N TRP A 75 5.18 -8.95 10.01
CA TRP A 75 5.71 -7.63 9.69
C TRP A 75 4.61 -6.60 9.41
N PHE A 76 3.42 -7.06 9.01
CA PHE A 76 2.31 -6.21 8.68
C PHE A 76 1.54 -5.82 9.93
N ASP A 77 1.27 -4.53 10.10
CA ASP A 77 0.12 -4.12 10.90
C ASP A 77 -1.18 -4.35 10.11
N ILE A 78 -2.27 -4.59 10.84
CA ILE A 78 -3.54 -4.98 10.24
C ILE A 78 -4.12 -3.88 9.35
N ASP A 79 -3.97 -2.61 9.72
CA ASP A 79 -4.48 -1.46 8.97
C ASP A 79 -3.76 -1.34 7.62
N THR A 80 -2.43 -1.51 7.59
CA THR A 80 -1.68 -1.53 6.34
C THR A 80 -2.09 -2.71 5.45
N ALA A 81 -2.36 -3.88 6.01
CA ALA A 81 -2.87 -5.00 5.22
C ALA A 81 -4.22 -4.67 4.57
N VAL A 82 -5.15 -4.03 5.31
CA VAL A 82 -6.46 -3.57 4.77
C VAL A 82 -6.26 -2.62 3.60
N LEU A 83 -5.38 -1.64 3.78
CA LEU A 83 -5.12 -0.66 2.74
C LEU A 83 -4.45 -1.27 1.51
N LEU A 84 -3.50 -2.20 1.70
CA LEU A 84 -2.89 -2.95 0.61
C LEU A 84 -3.94 -3.73 -0.18
N TYR A 85 -4.84 -4.45 0.50
CA TYR A 85 -5.95 -5.14 -0.17
C TYR A 85 -6.81 -4.15 -0.97
N ASN A 86 -7.20 -3.03 -0.38
CA ASN A 86 -8.01 -2.02 -1.05
C ASN A 86 -7.31 -1.43 -2.28
N TRP A 87 -5.99 -1.24 -2.20
CA TRP A 87 -5.19 -0.77 -3.32
C TRP A 87 -5.21 -1.78 -4.48
N THR A 88 -5.08 -3.08 -4.20
CA THR A 88 -5.14 -4.15 -5.23
C THR A 88 -6.51 -4.29 -5.90
N LEU A 89 -7.57 -3.71 -5.33
CA LEU A 89 -8.89 -3.64 -5.98
C LEU A 89 -9.00 -2.47 -6.96
N LYS A 90 -8.11 -1.47 -6.86
CA LYS A 90 -8.10 -0.26 -7.69
C LYS A 90 -7.07 -0.34 -8.81
N VAL A 91 -6.01 -1.14 -8.64
CA VAL A 91 -4.90 -1.26 -9.58
C VAL A 91 -4.78 -2.70 -10.06
N ASP A 92 -5.02 -2.92 -11.35
CA ASP A 92 -4.99 -4.24 -11.98
C ASP A 92 -3.56 -4.85 -11.97
N GLY A 93 -3.48 -6.19 -12.00
CA GLY A 93 -2.21 -6.93 -12.14
C GLY A 93 -1.43 -7.13 -10.82
N ASN A 94 -2.11 -7.09 -9.68
CA ASN A 94 -1.53 -7.21 -8.33
C ASN A 94 -2.15 -8.37 -7.53
N GLU A 95 -2.48 -9.47 -8.20
CA GLU A 95 -3.13 -10.64 -7.64
C GLU A 95 -2.29 -11.31 -6.53
N ASP A 96 -0.97 -11.28 -6.67
CA ASP A 96 -0.02 -11.77 -5.68
C ASP A 96 -0.05 -10.94 -4.39
N LEU A 97 -0.07 -9.61 -4.48
CA LEU A 97 -0.23 -8.71 -3.35
C LEU A 97 -1.61 -8.85 -2.70
N LYS A 98 -2.65 -9.04 -3.52
CA LYS A 98 -4.00 -9.31 -3.03
C LYS A 98 -4.02 -10.59 -2.20
N TRP A 99 -3.40 -11.65 -2.71
CA TRP A 99 -3.25 -12.89 -1.96
C TRP A 99 -2.42 -12.72 -0.70
N LYS A 100 -1.31 -11.97 -0.77
CA LYS A 100 -0.46 -11.66 0.38
C LYS A 100 -1.27 -11.01 1.49
N ALA A 101 -2.03 -9.96 1.17
CA ALA A 101 -2.90 -9.29 2.12
C ALA A 101 -3.89 -10.29 2.74
N ILE A 102 -4.58 -11.10 1.92
CA ILE A 102 -5.51 -12.16 2.39
C ILE A 102 -4.85 -13.09 3.43
N GLN A 103 -3.62 -13.53 3.20
CA GLN A 103 -2.91 -14.42 4.12
C GLN A 103 -2.53 -13.73 5.44
N VAL A 104 -2.14 -12.46 5.39
CA VAL A 104 -1.89 -11.65 6.58
C VAL A 104 -3.14 -11.60 7.45
N PHE A 105 -4.31 -11.31 6.85
CA PHE A 105 -5.56 -11.28 7.63
C PHE A 105 -5.93 -12.62 8.22
N LYS A 106 -5.81 -13.72 7.47
CA LYS A 106 -6.07 -15.07 7.99
C LYS A 106 -5.19 -15.39 9.20
N SER A 107 -3.97 -14.89 9.21
CA SER A 107 -3.01 -15.08 10.30
C SER A 107 -3.33 -14.20 11.52
N ASN A 108 -3.94 -13.02 11.30
CA ASN A 108 -4.18 -12.00 12.32
C ASN A 108 -5.67 -11.61 12.44
N LEU A 109 -6.59 -12.57 12.31
CA LEU A 109 -8.04 -12.28 12.30
C LEU A 109 -8.52 -11.57 13.57
N GLY A 110 -7.89 -11.82 14.72
CA GLY A 110 -8.23 -11.17 15.99
C GLY A 110 -8.00 -9.66 16.00
N ASP A 111 -7.06 -9.17 15.18
CA ASP A 111 -6.70 -7.75 15.15
C ASP A 111 -7.65 -6.93 14.26
N LEU A 112 -8.45 -7.60 13.42
CA LEU A 112 -9.42 -6.93 12.53
C LEU A 112 -10.50 -6.17 13.30
N GLU A 113 -10.90 -6.66 14.47
CA GLU A 113 -11.93 -6.00 15.29
C GLU A 113 -11.48 -4.61 15.76
N GLY A 114 -10.17 -4.41 15.95
CA GLY A 114 -9.59 -3.11 16.30
C GLY A 114 -9.16 -2.25 15.11
N SER A 115 -9.30 -2.74 13.88
CA SER A 115 -8.78 -2.07 12.68
C SER A 115 -9.68 -0.91 12.25
N THR A 116 -9.13 0.30 12.29
CA THR A 116 -9.87 1.50 11.85
C THR A 116 -10.07 1.52 10.34
N GLU A 117 -9.13 0.96 9.58
CA GLU A 117 -9.25 0.87 8.12
C GLU A 117 -10.24 -0.22 7.70
N PHE A 118 -10.36 -1.31 8.47
CA PHE A 118 -11.39 -2.32 8.24
C PHE A 118 -12.79 -1.75 8.49
N ASP A 119 -12.96 -0.97 9.56
CA ASP A 119 -14.21 -0.26 9.84
C ASP A 119 -14.63 0.69 8.71
N LYS A 120 -13.67 1.43 8.13
CA LYS A 120 -13.91 2.29 6.97
C LYS A 120 -14.29 1.45 5.76
N LEU A 121 -13.57 0.37 5.48
CA LEU A 121 -13.86 -0.55 4.38
C LEU A 121 -15.29 -1.10 4.45
N MET A 122 -15.73 -1.51 5.64
CA MET A 122 -17.09 -2.02 5.88
C MET A 122 -18.16 -0.95 5.63
N LYS A 123 -17.91 0.31 6.00
CA LYS A 123 -18.86 1.43 5.85
C LYS A 123 -18.92 1.97 4.43
N GLU A 124 -17.76 2.20 3.82
CA GLU A 124 -17.66 2.90 2.54
C GLU A 124 -17.75 1.95 1.34
N PHE A 125 -17.24 0.72 1.47
CA PHE A 125 -17.22 -0.26 0.37
C PHE A 125 -17.73 -1.64 0.81
N PRO A 126 -19.00 -1.75 1.23
CA PRO A 126 -19.55 -2.97 1.82
C PRO A 126 -19.47 -4.20 0.89
N GLN A 127 -19.47 -4.03 -0.43
CA GLN A 127 -19.32 -5.13 -1.38
C GLN A 127 -17.88 -5.66 -1.44
N ALA A 128 -16.89 -4.76 -1.39
CA ALA A 128 -15.49 -5.15 -1.30
C ALA A 128 -15.22 -5.89 0.01
N ALA A 129 -15.81 -5.40 1.11
CA ALA A 129 -15.73 -6.02 2.43
C ALA A 129 -16.41 -7.40 2.49
N LYS A 130 -17.57 -7.59 1.85
CA LYS A 130 -18.22 -8.92 1.73
C LYS A 130 -17.37 -9.90 0.94
N LYS A 131 -16.82 -9.48 -0.22
CA LYS A 131 -15.89 -10.32 -1.00
C LYS A 131 -14.66 -10.68 -0.18
N PHE A 132 -14.13 -9.72 0.56
CA PHE A 132 -13.01 -9.90 1.46
C PHE A 132 -13.29 -10.96 2.53
N ILE A 133 -14.39 -10.82 3.27
CA ILE A 133 -14.85 -11.78 4.28
C ILE A 133 -15.00 -13.17 3.64
N ALA A 134 -15.66 -13.26 2.49
CA ALA A 134 -15.83 -14.53 1.79
C ALA A 134 -14.49 -15.18 1.42
N LEU A 135 -13.49 -14.41 1.00
CA LEU A 135 -12.14 -14.92 0.69
C LEU A 135 -11.37 -15.39 1.94
N CYS A 136 -11.61 -14.74 3.09
CA CYS A 136 -11.01 -15.16 4.36
C CYS A 136 -11.58 -16.51 4.84
N PHE A 137 -12.89 -16.72 4.68
CA PHE A 137 -13.56 -17.95 5.08
C PHE A 137 -13.63 -19.03 3.99
N ALA A 138 -13.22 -18.71 2.77
CA ALA A 138 -13.01 -19.70 1.73
C ALA A 138 -11.79 -20.56 2.10
N SER A 139 -12.07 -21.79 2.53
CA SER A 139 -11.10 -22.88 2.62
C SER A 139 -10.63 -23.20 1.21
N TYR A 140 -9.44 -22.76 0.83
CA TYR A 140 -8.79 -23.30 -0.36
C TYR A 140 -8.14 -24.62 0.07
N HIS A 141 -8.78 -25.73 -0.33
CA HIS A 141 -8.22 -27.09 -0.27
C HIS A 141 -7.18 -27.27 -1.38
#